data_AF-A0A9Q5Z4A9-F1
#
_entry.id   AF-A0A9Q5Z4A9-F1
#
_cell.length_a   1.000
_cell.length_b   1.000
_cell.length_c   1.000
_cell.angle_alpha   90.00
_cell.angle_beta   90.00
_cell.angle_gamma   90.00
#
_symmetry.space_group_name_H-M   'P 1'
#
loop_
_entity.id
_entity.type
_entity.pdbx_description
1 polymer ?
#
loop_
_entity_poly.entity_id
_entity_poly.type
_entity_poly.pdbx_seq_one_letter_code
_entity_poly.pdbx_strand_id
1 'polypeptide(L)'
;MREKPKQQVRVWAMLCHLSALLAWILVLFLVFIGIPLYLPLNLLAPLMIWRCQKAKYPWIDFQGKESLNFQISLTFYTFIFIVISLFFVLTSFSLAVTTNSKINEVQLTLDSLLIVLTSLISLMLILQLFLVIFAAIKAYNGEHYRYPLTIRVLR
;
A
#
# COMPACT_ATOMS: atom_id res chain seq x y z
N MET A 1 11.94 7.71 31.94
CA MET A 1 11.26 7.86 30.63
C MET A 1 12.30 8.35 29.63
N ARG A 2 12.44 7.75 28.43
CA ARG A 2 13.36 8.31 27.41
C ARG A 2 12.87 9.70 27.02
N GLU A 3 13.78 10.66 26.88
CA GLU A 3 13.42 12.01 26.44
C GLU A 3 12.77 11.96 25.05
N LYS A 4 11.69 12.73 24.87
CA LYS A 4 11.01 12.78 23.58
C LYS A 4 11.85 13.58 22.58
N PRO A 5 11.95 13.14 21.31
CA PRO A 5 12.61 13.93 20.27
C PRO A 5 12.01 15.33 20.14
N LYS A 6 12.82 16.32 19.72
CA LYS A 6 12.36 17.68 19.43
C LYS A 6 11.15 17.66 18.49
N GLN A 7 10.22 18.59 18.67
CA GLN A 7 8.95 18.63 17.90
C GLN A 7 9.17 18.57 16.38
N GLN A 8 10.14 19.33 15.85
CA GLN A 8 10.50 19.31 14.43
C GLN A 8 10.83 17.90 13.93
N VAL A 9 11.60 17.13 14.70
CA VAL A 9 11.99 15.75 14.37
C VAL A 9 10.77 14.82 14.36
N ARG A 10 9.81 15.04 15.26
CA ARG A 10 8.55 14.28 15.32
C ARG A 10 7.65 14.58 14.13
N VAL A 11 7.60 15.84 13.66
CA VAL A 11 6.87 16.22 12.44
C VAL A 11 7.44 15.52 11.21
N TRP A 12 8.78 15.50 11.05
CA TRP A 12 9.40 14.77 9.94
C TRP A 12 9.13 13.27 9.98
N ALA A 13 9.14 12.66 11.16
CA ALA A 13 8.77 11.26 11.32
C ALA A 13 7.29 10.98 10.97
N MET A 14 6.38 11.86 11.38
CA MET A 14 4.96 11.80 11.00
C MET A 14 4.78 11.91 9.48
N LEU A 15 5.52 12.82 8.83
CA LEU A 15 5.48 13.03 7.38
C LEU A 15 5.98 11.80 6.60
N CYS A 16 6.91 11.02 7.14
CA CYS A 16 7.29 9.74 6.53
C CYS A 16 6.06 8.86 6.34
N HIS A 17 5.19 8.75 7.34
CA HIS A 17 3.96 7.95 7.27
C HIS A 17 2.91 8.57 6.34
N LEU A 18 2.55 9.84 6.56
CA LEU A 18 1.46 10.50 5.83
C LEU A 18 1.74 10.64 4.33
N SER A 19 3.00 10.83 3.95
CA SER A 19 3.38 11.00 2.55
C SER A 19 3.03 9.79 1.68
N ALA A 20 2.93 8.60 2.26
CA ALA A 20 2.52 7.41 1.53
C ALA A 20 1.06 7.51 1.03
N LEU A 21 0.16 8.16 1.77
CA LEU A 21 -1.24 8.30 1.38
C LEU A 21 -1.41 9.12 0.09
N LEU A 22 -0.56 10.15 -0.11
CA LEU A 22 -0.59 10.97 -1.33
C LEU A 22 -0.33 10.13 -2.58
N ALA A 23 0.62 9.20 -2.50
CA ALA A 23 0.94 8.32 -3.60
C ALA A 23 -0.18 7.30 -3.87
N TRP A 24 -0.88 6.81 -2.84
CA TRP A 24 -2.06 5.97 -3.03
C TRP A 24 -3.22 6.72 -3.70
N ILE A 25 -3.43 8.00 -3.37
CA ILE A 25 -4.42 8.85 -4.07
C ILE A 25 -4.10 8.95 -5.56
N LEU A 26 -2.83 9.14 -5.91
CA LEU A 26 -2.39 9.17 -7.31
C LEU A 26 -2.64 7.84 -8.02
N VAL A 27 -2.34 6.71 -7.36
CA VAL A 27 -2.60 5.38 -7.92
C VAL A 27 -4.10 5.18 -8.18
N LEU A 28 -4.97 5.59 -7.25
CA LEU A 28 -6.42 5.51 -7.43
C LEU A 28 -6.90 6.37 -8.60
N PHE A 29 -6.35 7.57 -8.74
CA PHE A 29 -6.66 8.44 -9.87
C PHE A 29 -6.27 7.79 -11.21
N LEU A 30 -5.08 7.18 -11.31
CA LEU A 30 -4.62 6.48 -12.51
C LEU A 30 -5.54 5.29 -12.88
N VAL A 31 -5.93 4.51 -11.88
CA VAL A 31 -6.88 3.39 -12.08
C VAL A 31 -8.24 3.91 -12.53
N PHE A 32 -8.73 5.01 -11.95
CA PHE A 32 -10.01 5.61 -12.30
C PHE A 32 -10.07 6.10 -13.76
N ILE A 33 -8.98 6.63 -14.29
CA ILE A 33 -8.88 7.05 -15.70
C ILE A 33 -8.60 5.88 -16.67
N GLY A 34 -8.63 4.64 -16.19
CA GLY A 34 -8.47 3.44 -17.02
C GLY A 34 -7.03 3.05 -17.32
N ILE A 35 -6.06 3.53 -16.54
CA ILE A 35 -4.66 3.08 -16.64
C ILE A 35 -4.42 2.03 -15.54
N PRO A 36 -4.46 0.72 -15.85
CA PRO A 36 -4.27 -0.36 -14.88
C PRO A 36 -2.79 -0.56 -14.54
N LEU A 37 -2.02 0.51 -14.37
CA LEU A 37 -0.60 0.46 -14.07
C LEU A 37 -0.37 0.62 -12.57
N TYR A 38 -0.15 -0.50 -11.88
CA TYR A 38 0.36 -0.48 -10.52
C TYR A 38 1.89 -0.28 -10.55
N LEU A 39 2.32 0.98 -10.57
CA LEU A 39 3.72 1.34 -10.34
C LEU A 39 3.93 1.54 -8.82
N PRO A 40 5.08 1.17 -8.22
CA PRO A 40 5.34 1.34 -6.78
C PRO A 40 5.53 2.81 -6.36
N LEU A 41 4.61 3.70 -6.77
CA LEU A 41 4.59 5.13 -6.46
C LEU A 41 4.42 5.37 -4.97
N ASN A 42 3.76 4.44 -4.27
CA ASN A 42 3.56 4.47 -2.82
C ASN A 42 4.86 4.53 -2.01
N LEU A 43 5.99 4.17 -2.61
CA LEU A 43 7.32 4.25 -2.01
C LEU A 43 7.98 5.61 -2.18
N LEU A 44 7.65 6.36 -3.24
CA LEU A 44 8.47 7.47 -3.69
C LEU A 44 8.48 8.62 -2.68
N ALA A 45 7.31 9.08 -2.26
CA ALA A 45 7.17 10.17 -1.30
C ALA A 45 7.80 9.85 0.09
N PRO A 46 7.49 8.71 0.75
CA PRO A 46 8.14 8.37 2.02
C PRO A 46 9.65 8.15 1.87
N LEU A 47 10.12 7.62 0.73
CA LEU A 47 11.53 7.40 0.46
C LEU A 47 12.29 8.73 0.36
N MET A 48 11.73 9.71 -0.34
CA MET A 48 12.31 11.05 -0.46
C MET A 48 12.45 11.70 0.92
N ILE A 49 11.39 11.68 1.73
CA ILE A 49 11.38 12.27 3.08
C ILE A 49 12.40 11.58 3.99
N TRP A 50 12.43 10.24 4.00
CA TRP A 50 13.39 9.47 4.80
C TRP A 50 14.83 9.77 4.37
N ARG A 51 15.12 9.80 3.07
CA ARG A 51 16.48 10.05 2.55
C ARG A 51 17.03 11.42 2.95
N CYS A 52 16.20 12.46 2.97
CA CYS A 52 16.62 13.81 3.34
C CYS A 52 17.07 13.96 4.80
N GLN A 53 16.49 13.19 5.72
CA GLN A 53 16.61 13.43 7.15
C GLN A 53 17.21 12.28 7.97
N LYS A 54 17.24 11.06 7.42
CA LYS A 54 17.72 9.86 8.14
C LYS A 54 19.14 9.98 8.69
N ALA A 55 20.03 10.66 7.98
CA ALA A 55 21.43 10.80 8.38
C ALA A 55 21.60 11.70 9.62
N LYS A 56 20.64 12.59 9.88
CA LYS A 56 20.71 13.58 10.97
C LYS A 56 20.03 13.09 12.25
N TYR A 57 18.97 12.28 12.12
CA TYR A 57 18.09 11.96 13.25
C TYR A 57 17.76 10.46 13.29
N PRO A 58 18.29 9.70 14.27
CA PRO A 58 17.99 8.28 14.44
C PRO A 58 16.50 7.97 14.59
N TRP A 59 15.72 8.89 15.18
CA TRP A 59 14.26 8.78 15.28
C TRP A 59 13.58 8.73 13.91
N ILE A 60 14.01 9.57 12.98
CA ILE A 60 13.46 9.61 11.62
C ILE A 60 13.91 8.38 10.84
N ASP A 61 15.14 7.89 11.07
CA ASP A 61 15.58 6.64 10.46
C ASP A 61 14.68 5.46 10.84
N PHE A 62 14.38 5.31 12.14
CA PHE A 62 13.46 4.29 12.63
C PHE A 62 12.06 4.41 12.00
N GLN A 63 11.44 5.59 12.08
CA GLN A 63 10.06 5.80 11.62
C GLN A 63 9.94 5.70 10.08
N GLY A 64 10.93 6.21 9.36
CA GLY A 64 11.01 6.12 7.91
C GLY A 64 11.20 4.68 7.42
N LYS A 65 12.04 3.88 8.09
CA LYS A 65 12.16 2.45 7.80
C LYS A 65 10.85 1.69 8.03
N GLU A 66 10.13 1.98 9.11
CA GLU A 66 8.83 1.35 9.37
C GLU A 66 7.79 1.72 8.31
N SER A 67 7.71 2.99 7.95
CA SER A 67 6.84 3.45 6.86
C SER A 67 7.18 2.74 5.54
N LEU A 68 8.45 2.74 5.16
CA LEU A 68 8.92 2.14 3.91
C LEU A 68 8.74 0.63 3.88
N ASN A 69 9.06 -0.07 4.97
CA ASN A 69 8.85 -1.52 5.06
C ASN A 69 7.36 -1.87 4.90
N PHE A 70 6.46 -1.11 5.53
CA PHE A 70 5.03 -1.32 5.37
C PHE A 70 4.59 -1.08 3.92
N GLN A 71 5.05 0.00 3.29
CA GLN A 71 4.71 0.28 1.90
C GLN A 71 5.30 -0.75 0.91
N ILE A 72 6.51 -1.24 1.15
CA ILE A 72 7.11 -2.35 0.38
C ILE A 72 6.27 -3.62 0.54
N SER A 73 5.82 -3.91 1.77
CA SER A 73 4.98 -5.07 2.04
C SER A 73 3.66 -4.98 1.28
N LEU A 74 3.03 -3.81 1.31
CA LEU A 74 1.77 -3.55 0.60
C LEU A 74 1.95 -3.68 -0.91
N THR A 75 3.03 -3.15 -1.49
CA THR A 75 3.40 -3.33 -2.89
C THR A 75 3.55 -4.81 -3.25
N PHE A 76 4.22 -5.59 -2.39
CA PHE A 76 4.40 -7.03 -2.62
C PHE A 76 3.07 -7.80 -2.56
N TYR A 77 2.22 -7.48 -1.57
CA TYR A 77 0.89 -8.07 -1.46
C TYR A 77 0.01 -7.75 -2.66
N THR A 78 0.03 -6.49 -3.13
CA THR A 78 -0.70 -6.10 -4.35
C THR A 78 -0.14 -6.81 -5.59
N PHE A 79 1.17 -6.99 -5.71
CA PHE A 79 1.76 -7.71 -6.82
C PHE A 79 1.31 -9.18 -6.87
N ILE A 80 1.37 -9.90 -5.75
CA ILE A 80 0.86 -11.27 -5.65
C ILE A 80 -0.62 -11.33 -6.04
N PHE A 81 -1.41 -10.37 -5.54
CA PHE A 81 -2.84 -10.31 -5.83
C PHE A 81 -3.15 -10.12 -7.32
N ILE A 82 -2.39 -9.26 -8.02
CA ILE A 82 -2.49 -9.06 -9.47
C ILE A 82 -2.18 -10.36 -10.23
N VAL A 83 -1.11 -11.06 -9.85
CA VAL A 83 -0.74 -12.33 -10.50
C VAL A 83 -1.83 -13.39 -10.33
N ILE A 84 -2.36 -13.53 -9.12
CA ILE A 84 -3.47 -14.45 -8.83
C ILE A 84 -4.71 -14.07 -9.63
N SER A 85 -5.07 -12.78 -9.66
CA SER A 85 -6.21 -12.27 -10.43
C SER A 85 -6.07 -12.59 -11.92
N LEU A 86 -4.90 -12.36 -12.50
CA LEU A 86 -4.62 -12.65 -13.91
C LEU A 86 -4.77 -14.15 -14.20
N PHE A 87 -4.28 -15.03 -13.32
CA PHE A 87 -4.46 -16.47 -13.45
C PHE A 87 -5.95 -16.87 -13.46
N PHE A 88 -6.77 -16.31 -12.56
CA PHE A 88 -8.22 -16.54 -12.57
C PHE A 88 -8.90 -16.03 -13.84
N VAL A 89 -8.54 -14.85 -14.34
CA VAL A 89 -9.09 -14.33 -15.60
C VAL A 89 -8.76 -15.27 -16.77
N LEU A 90 -7.49 -15.70 -16.88
CA LEU A 90 -7.04 -16.57 -17.98
C LEU A 90 -7.70 -17.94 -17.96
N THR A 91 -7.82 -18.54 -16.77
CA THR A 91 -8.47 -19.85 -16.61
C THR A 91 -9.97 -19.78 -16.89
N SER A 92 -10.68 -18.76 -16.40
CA SER A 92 -12.09 -18.53 -16.71
C SER A 92 -12.32 -18.32 -18.21
N PHE A 93 -11.44 -17.54 -18.87
CA PHE A 93 -11.51 -17.33 -20.31
C PHE A 93 -11.24 -18.63 -21.09
N SER A 94 -10.21 -19.38 -20.73
CA SER A 94 -9.87 -20.66 -21.37
C SER A 94 -11.01 -21.68 -21.23
N LEU A 95 -11.62 -21.76 -20.04
CA LEU A 95 -12.78 -22.62 -19.80
C LEU A 95 -13.95 -22.21 -20.67
N ALA A 96 -14.33 -20.93 -20.68
CA ALA A 96 -15.43 -20.40 -21.47
C ALA A 96 -15.31 -20.72 -22.97
N VAL A 97 -14.09 -20.62 -23.51
CA VAL A 97 -13.79 -20.98 -24.91
C VAL A 97 -13.94 -22.49 -25.13
N THR A 98 -13.43 -23.32 -24.21
CA THR A 98 -13.46 -24.79 -24.35
C THR A 98 -14.86 -25.36 -24.23
N THR A 99 -15.70 -24.79 -23.36
CA THR A 99 -17.08 -25.24 -23.13
C THR A 99 -18.09 -24.59 -24.06
N ASN A 100 -17.64 -23.69 -24.95
CA ASN A 100 -18.52 -22.85 -25.80
C ASN A 100 -19.64 -22.19 -24.96
N SER A 101 -19.26 -21.64 -23.82
CA SER A 101 -20.19 -21.06 -22.85
C SER A 101 -20.95 -19.89 -23.44
N LYS A 102 -22.21 -19.72 -23.02
CA LYS A 102 -23.03 -18.58 -23.43
C LYS A 102 -22.41 -17.28 -22.92
N ILE A 103 -22.50 -16.20 -23.70
CA ILE A 103 -21.96 -14.88 -23.35
C ILE A 103 -22.43 -14.41 -21.98
N ASN A 104 -23.71 -14.65 -21.63
CA ASN A 104 -24.26 -14.26 -20.33
C ASN A 104 -23.56 -14.98 -19.15
N GLU A 105 -23.18 -16.25 -19.32
CA GLU A 105 -22.46 -17.00 -18.28
C GLU A 105 -21.05 -16.44 -18.11
N VAL A 106 -20.36 -16.16 -19.22
CA VAL A 106 -19.02 -15.54 -19.21
C VAL A 106 -19.08 -14.18 -18.53
N GLN A 107 -20.05 -13.34 -18.90
CA GLN A 107 -20.23 -12.02 -18.30
C GLN A 107 -20.46 -12.10 -16.80
N LEU A 108 -21.36 -12.98 -16.35
CA LEU A 108 -21.60 -13.19 -14.91
C LEU A 108 -20.34 -13.61 -14.15
N THR A 109 -19.52 -14.51 -14.73
CA THR A 109 -18.26 -14.91 -14.09
C THR A 109 -17.27 -13.76 -13.98
N LEU A 110 -17.10 -12.95 -15.03
CA LEU A 110 -16.19 -11.81 -15.03
C LEU A 110 -16.67 -10.70 -14.08
N ASP A 111 -17.98 -10.41 -14.06
CA ASP A 111 -18.58 -9.43 -13.16
C ASP A 111 -18.40 -9.85 -11.70
N SER A 112 -18.61 -11.14 -11.38
CA SER A 112 -18.39 -11.66 -10.03
C SER A 112 -16.93 -11.53 -9.59
N LEU A 113 -15.98 -11.82 -10.48
CA LEU A 113 -14.55 -11.66 -10.23
C LEU A 113 -14.22 -10.19 -9.98
N LEU A 114 -14.72 -9.27 -10.82
CA LEU A 114 -14.51 -7.84 -10.68
C LEU A 114 -15.02 -7.30 -9.33
N ILE A 115 -16.20 -7.74 -8.90
CA ILE A 115 -16.79 -7.37 -7.60
C ILE A 115 -15.87 -7.83 -6.45
N VAL A 116 -15.43 -9.09 -6.49
CA VAL A 116 -14.52 -9.64 -5.47
C VAL A 116 -13.21 -8.84 -5.42
N LEU A 117 -12.59 -8.58 -6.57
CA LEU A 117 -11.33 -7.82 -6.65
C LEU A 117 -11.48 -6.40 -6.10
N THR A 118 -12.55 -5.70 -6.49
CA THR A 118 -12.84 -4.33 -6.04
C THR A 118 -13.09 -4.29 -4.53
N SER A 119 -13.83 -5.26 -3.99
CA SER A 119 -14.09 -5.35 -2.55
C SER A 119 -12.80 -5.57 -1.72
N LEU A 120 -11.89 -6.42 -2.20
CA LEU A 120 -10.62 -6.71 -1.53
C LEU A 120 -9.67 -5.51 -1.56
N ILE A 121 -9.57 -4.83 -2.71
CA ILE A 121 -8.80 -3.58 -2.83
C ILE A 121 -9.36 -2.52 -1.88
N SER A 122 -10.68 -2.38 -1.81
CA SER A 122 -11.34 -1.39 -0.94
C SER A 122 -11.05 -1.65 0.54
N LEU A 123 -11.11 -2.92 0.97
CA LEU A 123 -10.74 -3.33 2.33
C LEU A 123 -9.27 -3.01 2.63
N MET A 124 -8.37 -3.29 1.69
CA MET A 124 -6.94 -3.00 1.82
C MET A 124 -6.68 -1.49 1.99
N LEU A 125 -7.37 -0.65 1.20
CA LEU A 125 -7.26 0.81 1.28
C LEU A 125 -7.76 1.37 2.62
N ILE A 126 -8.86 0.83 3.15
CA ILE A 126 -9.38 1.24 4.45
C ILE A 126 -8.40 0.86 5.56
N LEU A 127 -7.89 -0.38 5.52
CA LEU A 127 -6.92 -0.87 6.50
C LEU A 127 -5.63 -0.04 6.49
N GLN A 128 -5.06 0.22 5.31
CA GLN A 128 -3.82 0.98 5.22
C GLN A 128 -4.03 2.46 5.62
N LEU A 129 -5.17 3.07 5.30
CA LEU A 129 -5.52 4.41 5.75
C LEU A 129 -5.51 4.50 7.27
N PHE A 130 -6.19 3.57 7.94
CA PHE A 130 -6.24 3.49 9.39
C PHE A 130 -4.83 3.31 9.99
N LEU A 131 -4.06 2.32 9.52
CA LEU A 131 -2.74 2.01 10.06
C LEU A 131 -1.74 3.16 9.86
N VAL A 132 -1.78 3.85 8.71
CA VAL A 132 -0.88 4.97 8.42
C VAL A 132 -1.20 6.19 9.29
N ILE A 133 -2.49 6.53 9.46
CA ILE A 133 -2.88 7.61 10.35
C ILE A 133 -2.48 7.29 11.80
N PHE A 134 -2.72 6.05 12.25
CA PHE A 134 -2.34 5.63 13.60
C PHE A 134 -0.82 5.71 13.82
N ALA A 135 -0.03 5.24 12.87
CA ALA A 135 1.43 5.34 12.88
C ALA A 135 1.90 6.80 12.93
N ALA A 136 1.28 7.68 12.14
CA ALA A 136 1.60 9.10 12.08
C ALA A 136 1.34 9.78 13.45
N ILE A 137 0.21 9.51 14.08
CA ILE A 137 -0.12 10.03 15.43
C ILE A 137 0.90 9.53 16.46
N LYS A 138 1.24 8.23 16.44
CA LYS A 138 2.24 7.65 17.35
C LYS A 138 3.62 8.28 17.13
N ALA A 139 4.04 8.46 15.88
CA ALA A 139 5.30 9.12 15.53
C ALA A 139 5.36 10.57 16.04
N TYR A 140 4.24 11.31 15.94
CA TYR A 140 4.12 12.68 16.44
C TYR A 140 4.22 12.75 17.98
N ASN A 141 3.64 11.78 18.68
CA ASN A 141 3.71 11.67 20.15
C ASN A 141 5.07 11.23 20.68
N GLY A 142 5.98 10.82 19.79
CA GLY A 142 7.30 10.28 20.14
C GLY A 142 7.24 8.81 20.56
N GLU A 143 6.21 8.08 20.15
CA GLU A 143 6.00 6.67 20.48
C GLU A 143 6.44 5.78 19.32
N HIS A 144 7.11 4.67 19.66
CA HIS A 144 7.47 3.68 18.66
C HIS A 144 6.21 2.97 18.18
N TYR A 145 6.07 2.89 16.87
CA TYR A 145 5.03 2.11 16.23
C TYR A 145 5.67 1.12 15.27
N ARG A 146 5.15 -0.11 15.25
CA ARG A 146 5.54 -1.15 14.31
C ARG A 146 4.30 -1.56 13.56
N TYR A 147 4.34 -1.49 12.24
CA TYR A 147 3.19 -1.92 11.44
C TYR A 147 2.98 -3.44 11.56
N PRO A 148 1.72 -3.90 11.69
CA PRO A 148 1.40 -5.32 11.57
C PRO A 148 1.64 -5.78 10.12
N LEU A 149 1.81 -7.09 9.93
CA LEU A 149 1.92 -7.71 8.59
C LEU A 149 2.98 -7.03 7.70
N THR A 150 4.12 -6.67 8.28
CA THR A 150 5.18 -5.93 7.59
C THR A 150 6.44 -6.78 7.46
N ILE A 151 6.90 -6.91 6.21
CA ILE A 151 8.17 -7.51 5.82
C ILE A 151 9.28 -6.46 6.03
N ARG A 152 10.25 -6.78 6.89
CA ARG A 152 11.34 -5.86 7.26
C ARG A 152 12.54 -6.01 6.34
N VAL A 153 12.47 -5.35 5.18
CA VAL A 153 13.55 -5.30 4.20
C VAL A 153 14.65 -4.36 4.66
N LEU A 154 14.29 -3.17 5.13
CA LEU A 154 15.19 -2.19 5.71
C LEU A 154 15.37 -2.48 7.20
N ARG A 155 16.60 -2.78 7.63
CA ARG A 155 17.02 -3.02 9.02
C ARG A 155 17.67 -1.77 9.59
#